data_AF-A0A024G0U6-F1
#
_entry.id   AF-A0A024G0U6-F1
#
_cell.length_a   1.000
_cell.length_b   1.000
_cell.length_c   1.000
_cell.angle_alpha   90.00
_cell.angle_beta   90.00
_cell.angle_gamma   90.00
#
_symmetry.space_group_name_H-M   'P 1'
#
loop_
_entity.id
_entity.type
_entity.pdbx_description
1 polymer ?
#
loop_
_entity_poly.entity_id
_entity_poly.type
_entity_poly.pdbx_seq_one_letter_code
_entity_poly.pdbx_strand_id
1 'polypeptide(L)'
;MSMCICCQDIWSLGCVFAELLLGQPLFPGESGVDQLVEIIKVLGTPKREEIEAMNPNYTEFQFPQIKAHSWNKIFRSRTPSEAIDLMSKMLFYDPKRRIHPLEACAHPFFDELRSEGIALPNNVPLPPLFNFSSHELSQVNPVTREILVPPHQRRHSWPGPPDGMCTENRTSVCLDAAAMHGDEKPPMTSS
;
A
#
# COMPACT_ATOMS: atom_id res chain seq x y z
N MET A 1 -17.59 16.42 0.53
CA MET A 1 -16.30 17.06 0.88
C MET A 1 -15.24 16.09 1.41
N SER A 2 -15.60 14.96 2.05
CA SER A 2 -14.63 14.02 2.64
C SER A 2 -13.69 13.30 1.64
N MET A 3 -14.15 12.99 0.41
CA MET A 3 -13.34 12.30 -0.61
C MET A 3 -12.29 13.18 -1.31
N CYS A 4 -12.41 14.51 -1.28
CA CYS A 4 -11.44 15.40 -1.95
C CYS A 4 -10.21 15.70 -1.09
N ILE A 5 -10.29 15.48 0.22
CA ILE A 5 -9.17 15.77 1.14
C ILE A 5 -8.15 14.64 1.06
N CYS A 6 -8.59 13.38 1.16
CA CYS A 6 -7.68 12.23 1.10
C CYS A 6 -6.92 12.10 -0.23
N CYS A 7 -7.50 12.51 -1.35
CA CYS A 7 -6.81 12.46 -2.64
C CYS A 7 -5.76 13.57 -2.79
N GLN A 8 -5.92 14.72 -2.11
CA GLN A 8 -4.85 15.71 -1.98
C GLN A 8 -3.72 15.19 -1.09
N ASP A 9 -4.05 14.51 0.01
CA ASP A 9 -3.06 13.90 0.91
C ASP A 9 -2.21 12.84 0.17
N ILE A 10 -2.82 12.04 -0.70
CA ILE A 10 -2.10 11.05 -1.53
C ILE A 10 -1.14 11.73 -2.52
N TRP A 11 -1.50 12.88 -3.08
CA TRP A 11 -0.58 13.64 -3.93
C TRP A 11 0.63 14.13 -3.13
N SER A 12 0.38 14.74 -1.96
CA SER A 12 1.43 15.20 -1.06
C SER A 12 2.33 14.05 -0.60
N LEU A 13 1.76 12.89 -0.28
CA LEU A 13 2.51 11.67 0.03
C LEU A 13 3.38 11.23 -1.14
N GLY A 14 2.85 11.26 -2.37
CA GLY A 14 3.62 10.98 -3.59
C GLY A 14 4.82 11.90 -3.76
N CYS A 15 4.66 13.20 -3.48
CA CYS A 15 5.76 14.17 -3.51
C CYS A 15 6.84 13.85 -2.47
N VAL A 16 6.45 13.58 -1.21
CA VAL A 16 7.38 13.19 -0.14
C VAL A 16 8.09 11.89 -0.48
N PHE A 17 7.34 10.90 -0.98
CA PHE A 17 7.89 9.61 -1.37
C PHE A 17 8.91 9.74 -2.50
N ALA A 18 8.62 10.57 -3.51
CA ALA A 18 9.57 10.88 -4.58
C ALA A 18 10.83 11.57 -4.05
N GLU A 19 10.67 12.53 -3.14
CA GLU A 19 11.78 13.25 -2.51
C GLU A 19 12.69 12.32 -1.72
N LEU A 20 12.13 11.35 -0.98
CA LEU A 20 12.92 10.31 -0.30
C LEU A 20 13.74 9.46 -1.27
N LEU A 21 13.21 9.15 -2.45
CA LEU A 21 13.92 8.37 -3.47
C LEU A 21 14.99 9.19 -4.22
N LEU A 22 14.77 10.49 -4.41
CA LEU A 22 15.68 11.38 -5.14
C LEU A 22 16.75 12.02 -4.25
N GLY A 23 16.42 12.27 -2.98
CA GLY A 23 17.19 13.08 -2.03
C GLY A 23 17.00 14.59 -2.20
N GLN A 24 16.03 15.02 -3.01
CA GLN A 24 15.70 16.43 -3.28
C GLN A 24 14.23 16.54 -3.71
N PRO A 25 13.59 17.72 -3.58
CA PRO A 25 12.20 17.91 -3.98
C PRO A 25 11.96 17.54 -5.45
N LEU A 26 10.91 16.75 -5.71
CA LEU A 26 10.54 16.36 -7.09
C LEU A 26 10.07 17.57 -7.92
N PHE A 27 9.39 18.53 -7.27
CA PHE A 27 8.81 19.71 -7.91
C PHE A 27 9.26 20.99 -7.18
N PRO A 28 10.47 21.52 -7.47
CA PRO A 28 11.01 22.70 -6.80
C PRO A 28 10.46 24.00 -7.40
N GLY A 29 9.18 24.30 -7.16
CA GLY A 29 8.55 25.56 -7.59
C GLY A 29 8.72 26.70 -6.57
N GLU A 30 9.02 27.90 -7.05
CA GLU A 30 9.14 29.11 -6.22
C GLU A 30 7.84 29.94 -6.14
N SER A 31 6.92 29.71 -7.08
CA SER A 31 5.58 30.30 -7.13
C SER A 31 4.54 29.26 -7.54
N GLY A 32 3.24 29.58 -7.42
CA GLY A 32 2.18 28.67 -7.86
C GLY A 32 2.23 28.34 -9.36
N VAL A 33 2.71 29.27 -10.19
CA VAL A 33 2.90 29.04 -11.64
C VAL A 33 4.12 28.17 -11.88
N ASP A 34 5.23 28.46 -11.21
CA ASP A 34 6.47 27.66 -11.34
C ASP A 34 6.26 26.22 -10.86
N GLN A 35 5.50 26.04 -9.77
CA GLN A 35 5.12 24.72 -9.28
C GLN A 35 4.38 23.90 -10.34
N LEU A 36 3.45 24.53 -11.07
CA LEU A 36 2.72 23.87 -12.15
C LEU A 36 3.65 23.53 -13.33
N VAL A 37 4.59 24.41 -13.65
CA VAL A 37 5.60 24.15 -14.69
C VAL A 37 6.48 22.95 -14.31
N GLU A 38 6.94 22.85 -13.08
CA GLU A 38 7.72 21.69 -12.60
C GLU A 38 6.92 20.37 -12.68
N ILE A 39 5.64 20.41 -12.32
CA ILE A 39 4.75 19.23 -12.46
C ILE A 39 4.62 18.81 -13.92
N ILE A 40 4.38 19.76 -14.84
CA ILE A 40 4.23 19.50 -16.27
C ILE A 40 5.53 18.97 -16.90
N LYS A 41 6.71 19.44 -16.45
CA LYS A 41 7.99 18.89 -16.92
C LYS A 41 8.08 17.39 -16.67
N VAL A 42 7.62 16.93 -15.50
CA VAL A 42 7.67 15.51 -15.10
C VAL A 42 6.52 14.72 -15.73
N LEU A 43 5.27 15.13 -15.49
CA LEU A 43 4.06 14.39 -15.89
C LEU A 43 3.62 14.64 -17.33
N GLY A 44 4.19 15.64 -17.99
CA GLY A 44 3.73 16.13 -19.29
C GLY A 44 2.52 17.05 -19.16
N THR A 45 2.06 17.57 -20.30
CA THR A 45 0.88 18.44 -20.35
C THR A 45 -0.39 17.66 -20.04
N PRO A 46 -1.22 18.11 -19.06
CA PRO A 46 -2.47 17.43 -18.74
C PRO A 46 -3.42 17.47 -19.94
N LYS A 47 -4.17 16.39 -20.13
CA LYS A 47 -5.24 16.32 -21.13
C LYS A 47 -6.43 17.17 -20.68
N ARG A 48 -7.30 17.55 -21.63
CA ARG A 48 -8.51 18.32 -21.35
C ARG A 48 -9.37 17.68 -20.24
N GLU A 49 -9.55 16.37 -20.28
CA GLU A 49 -10.30 15.62 -19.26
C GLU A 49 -9.66 15.73 -17.86
N GLU A 50 -8.33 15.75 -17.79
CA GLU A 50 -7.59 15.88 -16.52
C GLU A 50 -7.67 17.30 -15.97
N ILE A 51 -7.63 18.31 -16.85
CA ILE A 51 -7.85 19.72 -16.48
C ILE A 51 -9.27 19.91 -15.93
N GLU A 52 -10.28 19.38 -16.63
CA GLU A 52 -11.68 19.41 -16.20
C GLU A 52 -11.87 18.70 -14.84
N ALA A 53 -11.20 17.57 -14.62
CA ALA A 53 -11.23 16.84 -13.36
C ALA A 53 -10.56 17.58 -12.19
N MET A 54 -9.50 18.34 -12.46
CA MET A 54 -8.79 19.15 -11.47
C MET A 54 -9.58 20.41 -11.08
N ASN A 55 -10.08 21.15 -12.07
CA ASN A 55 -10.86 22.35 -11.86
C ASN A 55 -11.81 22.59 -13.06
N PRO A 56 -13.11 22.29 -12.91
CA PRO A 56 -14.10 22.47 -13.97
C PRO A 56 -14.23 23.91 -14.49
N ASN A 57 -13.83 24.90 -13.68
CA ASN A 57 -13.89 26.32 -14.05
C ASN A 57 -12.65 26.80 -14.82
N TYR A 58 -11.69 25.91 -15.08
CA TYR A 58 -10.42 26.24 -15.71
C TYR A 58 -10.50 26.00 -17.22
N THR A 59 -11.05 26.97 -17.96
CA THR A 59 -11.40 26.80 -19.39
C THR A 59 -10.41 27.43 -20.38
N GLU A 60 -9.47 28.26 -19.94
CA GLU A 60 -8.78 29.20 -20.86
C GLU A 60 -7.24 29.07 -20.95
N PHE A 61 -6.59 28.16 -20.22
CA PHE A 61 -5.12 28.10 -20.24
C PHE A 61 -4.59 27.12 -21.29
N GLN A 62 -3.84 27.63 -22.27
CA GLN A 62 -3.10 26.81 -23.22
C GLN A 62 -1.71 26.51 -22.66
N PHE A 63 -1.51 25.28 -22.20
CA PHE A 63 -0.19 24.80 -21.83
C PHE A 63 0.63 24.47 -23.09
N PRO A 64 1.93 24.80 -23.12
CA PRO A 64 2.83 24.25 -24.14
C PRO A 64 2.77 22.71 -24.07
N GLN A 65 2.77 22.06 -25.23
CA GLN A 65 2.68 20.60 -25.33
C GLN A 65 4.04 19.98 -24.99
N ILE A 66 4.15 19.48 -23.77
CA ILE A 66 5.34 18.84 -23.19
C ILE A 66 5.01 17.35 -23.03
N LYS A 67 5.88 16.49 -23.57
CA LYS A 67 5.75 15.05 -23.38
C LYS A 67 6.22 14.69 -21.98
N ALA A 68 5.47 13.81 -21.32
CA ALA A 68 5.85 13.24 -20.03
C ALA A 68 7.25 12.63 -20.09
N HIS A 69 8.06 12.88 -19.07
CA HIS A 69 9.30 12.15 -18.90
C HIS A 69 8.99 10.73 -18.42
N SER A 70 9.71 9.75 -18.95
CA SER A 70 9.62 8.39 -18.40
C SER A 70 10.18 8.42 -16.99
N TRP A 71 9.42 7.93 -16.01
CA TRP A 71 9.84 7.85 -14.61
C TRP A 71 11.22 7.18 -14.44
N ASN A 72 11.53 6.18 -15.26
CA ASN A 72 12.84 5.50 -15.28
C ASN A 72 14.04 6.41 -15.60
N LYS A 73 13.80 7.58 -16.22
CA LYS A 73 14.84 8.59 -16.47
C LYS A 73 14.97 9.61 -15.36
N ILE A 74 13.96 9.71 -14.50
CA ILE A 74 13.89 10.66 -13.39
C ILE A 74 14.55 10.06 -12.15
N PHE A 75 14.29 8.78 -11.90
CA PHE A 75 14.91 8.04 -10.80
C PHE A 75 16.27 7.44 -11.19
N ARG A 76 17.07 7.16 -10.17
CA ARG A 76 18.35 6.44 -10.34
C ARG A 76 18.05 5.02 -10.80
N SER A 77 18.97 4.43 -11.57
CA SER A 77 18.82 3.05 -12.08
C SER A 77 18.68 1.97 -11.00
N ARG A 78 19.00 2.30 -9.74
CA ARG A 78 18.88 1.40 -8.58
C ARG A 78 17.53 1.53 -7.84
N THR A 79 16.67 2.46 -8.24
CA THR A 79 15.36 2.62 -7.61
C THR A 79 14.47 1.41 -7.95
N PRO A 80 13.84 0.76 -6.97
CA PRO A 80 12.97 -0.38 -7.21
C PRO A 80 11.80 -0.04 -8.15
N SER A 81 11.46 -0.93 -9.07
CA SER A 81 10.36 -0.75 -10.02
C SER A 81 9.02 -0.55 -9.32
N GLU A 82 8.81 -1.25 -8.20
CA GLU A 82 7.61 -1.22 -7.38
C GLU A 82 7.43 0.15 -6.71
N ALA A 83 8.53 0.83 -6.37
CA ALA A 83 8.49 2.18 -5.82
C ALA A 83 8.04 3.18 -6.88
N ILE A 84 8.60 3.08 -8.10
CA ILE A 84 8.23 3.94 -9.23
C ILE A 84 6.74 3.72 -9.58
N ASP A 85 6.32 2.46 -9.62
CA ASP A 85 4.95 2.06 -9.90
C ASP A 85 3.96 2.61 -8.86
N LEU A 86 4.25 2.45 -7.56
CA LEU A 86 3.42 3.01 -6.48
C LEU A 86 3.27 4.53 -6.62
N MET A 87 4.39 5.21 -6.79
CA MET A 87 4.42 6.66 -6.91
C MET A 87 3.65 7.15 -8.15
N SER A 88 3.75 6.44 -9.28
CA SER A 88 3.00 6.77 -10.49
C SER A 88 1.47 6.70 -10.30
N LYS A 89 0.99 5.87 -9.37
CA LYS A 89 -0.42 5.78 -8.99
C LYS A 89 -0.84 6.87 -7.97
N MET A 90 0.11 7.49 -7.27
CA MET A 90 -0.14 8.62 -6.37
C MET A 90 -0.14 9.95 -7.12
N LEU A 91 0.83 10.15 -8.02
CA LEU A 91 1.05 11.39 -8.76
C LEU A 91 0.27 11.39 -10.08
N PHE A 92 -1.06 11.43 -9.97
CA PHE A 92 -1.97 11.50 -11.11
C PHE A 92 -2.76 12.82 -11.11
N TYR A 93 -2.95 13.42 -12.30
CA TYR A 93 -3.65 14.71 -12.41
C TYR A 93 -5.10 14.62 -11.93
N ASP A 94 -5.87 13.67 -12.45
CA ASP A 94 -7.23 13.39 -11.99
C ASP A 94 -7.20 12.86 -10.54
N PRO A 95 -7.75 13.62 -9.56
CA PRO A 95 -7.73 13.22 -8.17
C PRO A 95 -8.48 11.92 -7.88
N LYS A 96 -9.47 11.56 -8.72
CA LYS A 96 -10.27 10.34 -8.56
C LYS A 96 -9.54 9.09 -9.01
N ARG A 97 -8.47 9.24 -9.80
CA ARG A 97 -7.65 8.14 -10.32
C ARG A 97 -6.43 7.84 -9.47
N ARG A 98 -6.20 8.64 -8.42
CA ARG A 98 -5.12 8.40 -7.46
C ARG A 98 -5.47 7.17 -6.60
N ILE A 99 -4.46 6.37 -6.29
CA ILE A 99 -4.60 5.19 -5.44
C ILE A 99 -5.17 5.55 -4.07
N HIS A 100 -6.09 4.74 -3.54
CA HIS A 100 -6.61 4.95 -2.20
C HIS A 100 -5.56 4.57 -1.12
N PRO A 101 -5.56 5.21 0.06
CA PRO A 101 -4.55 4.97 1.09
C PRO A 101 -4.38 3.49 1.48
N LEU A 102 -5.49 2.78 1.73
CA LEU A 102 -5.44 1.37 2.10
C LEU A 102 -5.03 0.46 0.92
N GLU A 103 -5.34 0.86 -0.31
CA GLU A 103 -4.85 0.15 -1.51
C GLU A 103 -3.35 0.38 -1.70
N ALA A 104 -2.84 1.58 -1.37
CA ALA A 104 -1.43 1.88 -1.38
C ALA A 104 -0.68 1.05 -0.32
N CYS A 105 -1.24 0.87 0.88
CA CYS A 105 -0.67 -0.02 1.90
C CYS A 105 -0.59 -1.48 1.42
N ALA A 106 -1.54 -1.92 0.58
CA ALA A 106 -1.54 -3.24 -0.04
C ALA A 106 -0.63 -3.35 -1.28
N HIS A 107 0.08 -2.29 -1.67
CA HIS A 107 0.92 -2.31 -2.86
C HIS A 107 2.14 -3.25 -2.70
N PRO A 108 2.60 -3.95 -3.76
CA PRO A 108 3.75 -4.85 -3.71
C PRO A 108 5.05 -4.24 -3.18
N PHE A 109 5.18 -2.91 -3.28
CA PHE A 109 6.29 -2.17 -2.68
C PHE A 109 6.47 -2.44 -1.17
N PHE A 110 5.38 -2.78 -0.47
CA PHE A 110 5.39 -3.09 0.96
C PHE A 110 5.35 -4.60 1.28
N ASP A 111 5.55 -5.49 0.29
CA ASP A 111 5.50 -6.95 0.52
C ASP A 111 6.61 -7.43 1.44
N GLU A 112 7.78 -6.79 1.39
CA GLU A 112 8.89 -7.07 2.30
C GLU A 112 8.47 -6.88 3.77
N LEU A 113 7.69 -5.84 4.09
CA LEU A 113 7.18 -5.58 5.44
C LEU A 113 6.19 -6.65 5.92
N ARG A 114 5.56 -7.38 4.99
CA ARG A 114 4.61 -8.47 5.26
C ARG A 114 5.29 -9.83 5.41
N SER A 115 6.60 -9.91 5.26
CA SER A 115 7.34 -11.17 5.39
C SER A 115 7.56 -11.54 6.86
N GLU A 116 7.50 -12.82 7.18
CA GLU A 116 7.74 -13.30 8.55
C GLU A 116 9.22 -13.11 8.94
N GLY A 117 9.45 -12.65 10.18
CA GLY A 117 10.79 -12.51 10.73
C GLY A 117 11.56 -11.26 10.28
N ILE A 118 10.93 -10.32 9.59
CA ILE A 118 11.57 -9.06 9.23
C ILE A 118 11.80 -8.17 10.46
N ALA A 119 12.96 -7.50 10.48
CA ALA A 119 13.33 -6.54 11.51
C ALA A 119 13.97 -5.31 10.86
N LEU A 120 14.01 -4.20 11.60
CA LEU A 120 14.75 -3.02 11.20
C LEU A 120 16.26 -3.34 11.12
N PRO A 121 17.08 -2.52 10.40
CA PRO A 121 18.53 -2.76 10.24
C PRO A 121 19.31 -2.95 11.55
N ASN A 122 18.77 -2.49 12.68
CA ASN A 122 19.34 -2.66 14.02
C ASN A 122 18.79 -3.88 14.78
N ASN A 123 18.18 -4.86 14.09
CA ASN A 123 17.46 -6.01 14.66
C ASN A 123 16.33 -5.63 15.63
N VAL A 124 15.80 -4.41 15.49
CA VAL A 124 14.64 -3.94 16.26
C VAL A 124 13.37 -4.47 15.58
N PRO A 125 12.42 -5.06 16.32
CA PRO A 125 11.16 -5.51 15.73
C PRO A 125 10.41 -4.35 15.10
N LEU A 126 9.69 -4.62 14.01
CA LEU A 126 8.83 -3.62 13.41
C LEU A 126 7.75 -3.16 14.42
N PRO A 127 7.33 -1.89 14.36
CA PRO A 127 6.15 -1.43 15.10
C PRO A 127 4.89 -2.23 14.67
N PRO A 128 3.77 -2.11 15.40
CA PRO A 128 2.52 -2.73 14.96
C PRO A 128 2.08 -2.14 13.62
N LEU A 129 2.18 -2.93 12.54
CA LEU A 129 1.80 -2.54 11.18
C LEU A 129 0.44 -3.12 10.73
N PHE A 130 -0.02 -4.19 11.37
CA PHE A 130 -1.17 -5.00 10.90
C PHE A 130 -2.37 -4.98 11.84
N ASN A 131 -2.40 -4.04 12.79
CA ASN A 131 -3.44 -3.88 13.80
C ASN A 131 -4.63 -3.04 13.30
N PHE A 132 -5.08 -3.28 12.06
CA PHE A 132 -6.22 -2.58 11.47
C PHE A 132 -7.51 -2.84 12.24
N SER A 133 -8.31 -1.80 12.41
CA SER A 133 -9.65 -1.88 12.97
C SER A 133 -10.66 -2.48 11.98
N SER A 134 -11.77 -3.01 12.48
CA SER A 134 -12.87 -3.49 11.63
C SER A 134 -13.43 -2.41 10.72
N HIS A 135 -13.35 -1.14 11.12
CA HIS A 135 -13.80 0.00 10.33
C HIS A 135 -12.86 0.30 9.16
N GLU A 136 -11.54 0.18 9.35
CA GLU A 136 -10.59 0.37 8.24
C GLU A 136 -10.72 -0.76 7.21
N LEU A 137 -10.84 -2.00 7.68
CA LEU A 137 -10.95 -3.17 6.80
C LEU A 137 -12.28 -3.26 6.06
N SER A 138 -13.34 -2.57 6.53
CA SER A 138 -14.62 -2.51 5.82
C SER A 138 -14.60 -1.57 4.61
N GLN A 139 -13.59 -0.69 4.50
CA GLN A 139 -13.44 0.26 3.39
C GLN A 139 -12.77 -0.35 2.16
N VAL A 140 -12.24 -1.57 2.27
CA VAL A 140 -11.53 -2.27 1.18
C VAL A 140 -12.25 -3.55 0.78
N ASN A 141 -12.02 -3.96 -0.47
CA ASN A 141 -12.51 -5.22 -0.97
C ASN A 141 -11.81 -6.42 -0.25
N PRO A 142 -12.40 -7.63 -0.31
CA PRO A 142 -11.83 -8.81 0.37
C PRO A 142 -10.40 -9.17 -0.07
N VAL A 143 -10.05 -8.96 -1.34
CA VAL A 143 -8.71 -9.29 -1.86
C VAL A 143 -7.66 -8.36 -1.26
N THR A 144 -7.90 -7.05 -1.27
CA THR A 144 -7.02 -6.06 -0.63
C THR A 144 -6.91 -6.32 0.87
N ARG A 145 -7.99 -6.73 1.52
CA ARG A 145 -7.99 -7.07 2.95
C ARG A 145 -7.05 -8.24 3.26
N GLU A 146 -7.01 -9.27 2.41
CA GLU A 146 -6.11 -10.41 2.58
C GLU A 146 -4.63 -10.04 2.40
N ILE A 147 -4.34 -9.07 1.53
CA ILE A 147 -2.99 -8.53 1.35
C ILE A 147 -2.59 -7.69 2.57
N LEU A 148 -3.50 -6.85 3.08
CA LEU A 148 -3.22 -5.98 4.22
C LEU A 148 -2.89 -6.75 5.50
N VAL A 149 -3.52 -7.92 5.71
CA VAL A 149 -3.30 -8.72 6.93
C VAL A 149 -2.79 -10.12 6.55
N PRO A 150 -1.46 -10.32 6.58
CA PRO A 150 -0.85 -11.59 6.19
C PRO A 150 -1.24 -12.71 7.17
N PRO A 151 -1.18 -13.98 6.74
CA PRO A 151 -1.70 -15.12 7.51
C PRO A 151 -1.22 -15.20 8.97
N HIS A 152 0.06 -14.93 9.24
CA HIS A 152 0.63 -14.97 10.58
C HIS A 152 0.18 -13.82 11.50
N GLN A 153 -0.48 -12.79 10.98
CA GLN A 153 -1.04 -11.68 11.76
C GLN A 153 -2.54 -11.82 12.01
N ARG A 154 -3.19 -12.83 11.40
CA ARG A 154 -4.64 -13.05 11.55
C ARG A 154 -4.93 -13.57 12.96
N ARG A 155 -5.61 -12.74 13.75
CA ARG A 155 -6.09 -13.13 15.10
C ARG A 155 -7.33 -14.03 15.00
N HIS A 156 -7.68 -14.71 16.10
CA HIS A 156 -8.86 -15.59 16.19
C HIS A 156 -10.19 -14.96 15.75
N SER A 157 -10.30 -13.63 15.73
CA SER A 157 -11.50 -12.87 15.32
C SER A 157 -11.48 -12.42 13.85
N TRP A 158 -10.55 -12.91 13.02
CA TRP A 158 -10.48 -12.55 11.61
C TRP A 158 -11.67 -13.17 10.85
N PRO A 159 -12.51 -12.37 10.16
CA PRO A 159 -13.54 -12.92 9.29
C PRO A 159 -12.83 -13.66 8.15
N GLY A 160 -12.92 -14.98 8.17
CA GLY A 160 -12.31 -15.84 7.17
C GLY A 160 -12.76 -15.49 5.75
N PRO A 161 -11.99 -15.88 4.73
CA PRO A 161 -12.42 -15.74 3.34
C PRO A 161 -13.78 -16.43 3.15
N PRO A 162 -14.65 -15.90 2.27
CA PRO A 162 -15.89 -16.58 1.90
C PRO A 162 -15.57 -17.99 1.39
N ASP A 163 -16.34 -18.98 1.85
CA ASP A 163 -16.11 -20.40 1.55
C ASP A 163 -15.86 -20.63 0.05
N GLY A 164 -14.63 -21.04 -0.31
CA GLY A 164 -14.29 -21.32 -1.71
C GLY A 164 -12.81 -21.32 -2.11
N MET A 165 -11.89 -20.79 -1.29
CA MET A 165 -10.44 -20.84 -1.59
C MET A 165 -9.72 -21.80 -0.63
N CYS A 166 -9.62 -23.07 -1.04
CA CYS A 166 -8.69 -24.01 -0.42
C CYS A 166 -7.27 -23.67 -0.86
N THR A 167 -6.40 -23.29 0.07
CA THR A 167 -4.96 -23.49 -0.06
C THR A 167 -4.53 -24.52 0.97
N GLU A 168 -4.48 -25.78 0.53
CA GLU A 168 -3.84 -26.87 1.26
C GLU A 168 -2.34 -26.58 1.36
N ASN A 169 -1.86 -26.36 2.59
CA ASN A 169 -0.61 -26.91 3.08
C ASN A 169 -0.52 -26.66 4.59
N ARG A 170 -1.06 -27.61 5.35
CA ARG A 170 -1.06 -27.61 6.81
C ARG A 170 -0.03 -28.62 7.28
N THR A 171 1.17 -28.16 7.65
CA THR A 171 2.12 -28.95 8.44
C THR A 171 2.82 -28.10 9.48
N SER A 172 2.58 -28.49 10.74
CA SER A 172 3.28 -28.08 11.97
C SER A 172 2.99 -26.64 12.41
N VAL A 173 2.63 -26.29 13.64
CA VAL A 173 2.87 -26.88 14.96
C VAL A 173 1.77 -26.34 15.88
N CYS A 174 0.98 -27.19 16.53
CA CYS A 174 0.31 -26.82 17.78
C CYS A 174 0.46 -28.00 18.75
N LEU A 175 1.44 -27.86 19.63
CA LEU A 175 1.33 -28.29 21.01
C LEU A 175 -0.02 -27.84 21.56
N ASP A 176 -0.75 -28.73 22.21
CA ASP A 176 -1.32 -28.39 23.51
C ASP A 176 -1.64 -29.64 24.32
N ALA A 177 -1.30 -29.49 25.59
CA ALA A 177 -1.41 -30.46 26.65
C ALA A 177 -2.75 -30.35 27.37
N ALA A 178 -3.08 -31.44 28.08
CA ALA A 178 -4.01 -31.54 29.22
C ALA A 178 -5.51 -31.36 28.93
N ALA A 179 -6.45 -32.10 29.51
CA ALA A 179 -6.51 -33.26 30.41
C ALA A 179 -8.02 -33.64 30.46
N MET A 180 -8.45 -34.86 30.78
CA MET A 180 -8.74 -35.32 32.15
C MET A 180 -9.68 -36.55 32.09
N HIS A 181 -9.63 -37.36 33.16
CA HIS A 181 -10.52 -38.46 33.57
C HIS A 181 -10.42 -39.74 32.71
N GLY A 182 -9.96 -40.89 33.19
CA GLY A 182 -9.94 -41.41 34.56
C GLY A 182 -10.72 -42.72 34.53
N ASP A 183 -10.03 -43.86 34.41
CA ASP A 183 -10.51 -45.12 34.98
C ASP A 183 -9.36 -46.13 35.10
N GLU A 184 -9.31 -46.73 36.28
CA GLU A 184 -8.26 -47.57 36.82
C GLU A 184 -8.71 -49.03 36.73
N LYS A 185 -7.90 -49.93 36.15
CA LYS A 185 -7.93 -51.39 36.45
C LYS A 185 -6.65 -52.10 35.95
N PRO A 186 -6.26 -53.25 36.54
CA PRO A 186 -4.89 -53.55 36.97
C PRO A 186 -4.21 -54.61 36.06
N PRO A 187 -2.93 -54.99 36.31
CA PRO A 187 -2.17 -55.79 35.36
C PRO A 187 -2.52 -57.27 35.49
N MET A 188 -2.56 -57.98 34.36
CA MET A 188 -2.41 -59.43 34.35
C MET A 188 -1.10 -59.80 33.67
N THR A 189 -0.30 -60.52 34.44
CA THR A 189 1.00 -61.10 34.11
C THR A 189 0.87 -62.33 33.21
N SER A 190 1.84 -62.45 32.30
CA SER A 190 2.38 -63.65 31.63
C SER A 190 1.79 -65.03 31.95
N SER A 191 1.41 -65.77 30.90
CA SER A 191 2.08 -67.01 30.45
C SER A 191 1.65 -67.33 29.02
#